data_AF-A0A358CX49-F1
#
_entry.id   AF-A0A358CX49-F1
#
_cell.length_a   1.000
_cell.length_b   1.000
_cell.length_c   1.000
_cell.angle_alpha   90.00
_cell.angle_beta   90.00
_cell.angle_gamma   90.00
#
_symmetry.space_group_name_H-M   'P 1'
#
loop_
_entity.id
_entity.type
_entity.pdbx_description
1 polymer ?
#
loop_
_entity_poly.entity_id
_entity_poly.type
_entity_poly.pdbx_seq_one_letter_code
_entity_poly.pdbx_strand_id
1 'polypeptide(L)' 'FGLAFLETTANPYILSMGPRSTATQRLNLAQVFNPIGSLTGMVVASMFILPGLEVSKFRDTEMNN' A
#
# COMPACT_ATOMS: atom_id res chain seq x y z
N PHE A 1 -11.43 -5.43 -9.77
CA PHE A 1 -10.95 -6.13 -10.98
C PHE A 1 -9.45 -5.91 -11.21
N GLY A 2 -8.95 -4.66 -11.21
CA GLY A 2 -7.52 -4.37 -11.43
C GLY A 2 -6.56 -5.06 -10.46
N LEU A 3 -6.82 -5.03 -9.15
CA LEU A 3 -5.96 -5.67 -8.15
C LEU A 3 -5.88 -7.20 -8.30
N ALA A 4 -7.03 -7.86 -8.46
CA ALA A 4 -7.08 -9.31 -8.66
C ALA A 4 -6.37 -9.74 -9.97
N PHE A 5 -6.48 -8.93 -11.03
CA PHE A 5 -5.72 -9.15 -12.26
C PHE A 5 -4.21 -9.03 -12.03
N LEU A 6 -3.77 -7.99 -11.31
CA LEU A 6 -2.35 -7.81 -10.97
C LEU A 6 -1.83 -8.96 -10.11
N GLU A 7 -2.59 -9.44 -9.13
CA GLU A 7 -2.18 -10.53 -8.27
C GLU A 7 -2.03 -11.87 -9.03
N THR A 8 -3.01 -12.17 -9.88
CA THR A 8 -3.03 -13.40 -10.68
C THR A 8 -1.98 -13.41 -11.78
N THR A 9 -1.50 -12.24 -12.23
CA THR A 9 -0.41 -12.13 -13.22
C THR A 9 0.96 -11.97 -12.57
N ALA A 10 1.08 -11.16 -11.51
CA ALA A 10 2.35 -10.86 -10.85
C ALA A 10 2.89 -12.04 -10.01
N ASN A 11 2.03 -12.78 -9.30
CA ASN A 11 2.51 -13.91 -8.48
C ASN A 11 3.13 -15.02 -9.35
N PRO A 12 2.50 -15.50 -10.45
CA PRO A 12 3.13 -16.45 -11.37
C PRO A 12 4.38 -15.89 -12.06
N TYR A 13 4.40 -14.60 -12.37
CA TYR A 13 5.58 -13.96 -12.94
C TYR A 13 6.78 -14.03 -11.98
N ILE A 14 6.60 -13.67 -10.70
CA ILE A 14 7.65 -13.77 -9.67
C ILE A 14 8.12 -15.22 -9.44
N LEU A 15 7.18 -16.17 -9.45
CA LEU A 15 7.49 -17.59 -9.32
C LEU A 15 8.31 -18.13 -10.50
N SER A 16 8.13 -17.59 -11.70
CA SER A 16 8.90 -17.98 -12.90
C SER A 16 10.25 -17.28 -13.07
N MET A 17 10.51 -16.20 -12.31
CA MET A 17 11.76 -15.45 -12.37
C MET A 17 12.96 -16.17 -11.73
N GLY A 18 13.49 -17.19 -12.41
CA GLY A 18 14.71 -17.90 -12.00
C GLY A 18 14.46 -19.34 -11.51
N PRO A 19 15.40 -19.93 -10.76
CA PRO A 19 15.30 -21.34 -10.35
C PRO A 19 14.04 -21.64 -9.54
N ARG A 20 13.44 -22.80 -9.80
CA ARG A 20 12.24 -23.27 -9.08
C ARG A 20 12.48 -23.45 -7.58
N SER A 21 13.71 -23.81 -7.20
CA SER A 21 14.08 -24.03 -5.79
C SER A 21 13.92 -22.78 -4.92
N THR A 22 14.05 -21.58 -5.49
CA THR A 22 13.93 -20.31 -4.75
C THR A 22 12.65 -19.52 -5.09
N ALA A 23 11.74 -20.10 -5.87
CA ALA A 23 10.53 -19.41 -6.36
C ALA A 23 9.66 -18.87 -5.22
N THR A 24 9.32 -19.71 -4.24
CA THR A 24 8.50 -19.30 -3.09
C THR A 24 9.21 -18.27 -2.21
N GLN A 25 10.53 -18.36 -2.07
CA GLN A 25 11.31 -17.36 -1.33
C GLN A 25 11.25 -15.98 -1.98
N ARG A 26 11.38 -15.90 -3.31
CA ARG A 26 11.23 -14.64 -4.06
C ARG A 26 9.83 -14.06 -3.95
N LEU A 27 8.82 -14.93 -4.03
CA LEU A 27 7.42 -14.50 -3.86
C LEU A 27 7.19 -13.89 -2.48
N ASN A 28 7.63 -14.58 -1.42
CA ASN A 28 7.51 -14.07 -0.05
C ASN A 28 8.30 -12.76 0.13
N LEU A 29 9.50 -12.67 -0.43
CA LEU A 29 10.29 -11.44 -0.38
C LEU A 29 9.57 -10.27 -1.08
N ALA A 30 8.98 -10.50 -2.25
CA ALA A 30 8.21 -9.48 -2.96
C ALA A 30 6.95 -9.07 -2.19
N GLN A 31 6.27 -10.03 -1.55
CA GLN A 31 5.06 -9.76 -0.77
C GLN A 31 5.32 -8.95 0.51
N VAL A 32 6.53 -8.99 1.08
CA VAL A 32 6.91 -8.12 2.22
C VAL A 32 6.79 -6.63 1.88
N PHE A 33 6.90 -6.25 0.60
CA PHE A 33 6.72 -4.85 0.19
C PHE A 33 5.26 -4.38 0.22
N ASN A 34 4.28 -5.28 0.20
CA ASN A 34 2.86 -4.91 0.27
C ASN A 34 2.50 -4.21 1.59
N PRO A 35 2.79 -4.78 2.78
CA PRO A 35 2.55 -4.08 4.05
C PRO A 35 3.44 -2.85 4.21
N ILE A 36 4.70 -2.87 3.75
CA ILE A 36 5.60 -1.70 3.82
C ILE A 36 5.04 -0.53 3.01
N GLY A 37 4.60 -0.78 1.78
CA GLY A 37 4.00 0.23 0.91
C GLY A 37 2.71 0.79 1.51
N SER A 38 1.88 -0.07 2.09
CA SER A 38 0.62 0.34 2.73
C SER A 38 0.86 1.21 3.96
N LEU A 39 1.79 0.82 4.84
CA LEU A 39 2.17 1.61 6.02
C LEU A 39 2.79 2.95 5.61
N THR A 40 3.70 2.94 4.63
CA THR A 40 4.32 4.17 4.12
C THR A 40 3.27 5.10 3.52
N GLY A 41 2.35 4.56 2.72
CA GLY A 41 1.23 5.31 2.16
C GLY A 41 0.35 5.93 3.24
N MET A 42 0.04 5.19 4.31
CA MET A 42 -0.70 5.73 5.46
C MET A 42 0.06 6.85 6.18
N VAL A 43 1.38 6.69 6.39
CA VAL A 43 2.21 7.74 7.00
C VAL A 43 2.20 9.01 6.14
N VAL A 44 2.42 8.87 4.83
CA VAL A 44 2.39 10.00 3.88
C VAL A 44 1.01 10.66 3.85
N ALA A 45 -0.06 9.86 3.77
CA ALA A 45 -1.41 10.39 3.82
C ALA A 45 -1.67 11.16 5.12
N SER A 46 -1.22 10.63 6.26
CA SER A 46 -1.41 11.26 7.56
C SER A 46 -0.63 12.56 7.72
N MET A 47 0.58 12.64 7.18
CA MET A 47 1.43 13.82 7.31
C MET A 47 1.07 14.94 6.32
N PHE A 48 0.66 14.60 5.11
CA PHE A 48 0.54 15.58 4.02
C PHE A 48 -0.89 15.79 3.52
N ILE A 49 -1.76 14.77 3.61
CA ILE A 49 -3.11 14.83 3.05
C ILE A 49 -4.14 15.14 4.13
N LEU A 50 -4.13 14.41 5.26
CA LEU A 50 -5.11 14.57 6.34
C LEU A 50 -5.17 15.98 6.93
N PRO A 51 -4.06 16.72 7.14
CA PRO A 51 -4.13 18.10 7.66
C PRO A 51 -4.95 19.05 6.76
N GLY A 52 -4.98 18.78 5.45
CA GLY A 52 -5.72 19.58 4.47
C GLY A 52 -7.18 19.16 4.26
N LEU A 53 -7.60 17.98 4.75
CA LEU A 53 -8.94 17.44 4.46
C LEU A 53 -10.01 17.86 5.47
N GLU A 54 -9.73 17.86 6.79
CA GLU A 54 -10.77 18.09 7.80
C GLU A 54 -10.30 18.85 9.06
N VAL A 55 -9.00 19.02 9.32
CA VAL A 55 -8.53 19.79 10.49
C VAL A 55 -8.93 21.26 10.42
N SER A 56 -9.04 21.83 9.21
CA SER A 56 -9.52 23.21 9.03
C SER A 56 -11.04 23.30 9.25
N LYS A 57 -11.83 22.44 8.60
CA LYS A 57 -13.32 22.48 8.69
C LYS A 57 -13.88 22.13 10.07
N PHE A 58 -13.27 21.16 10.76
CA PHE A 58 -13.70 20.75 12.09
C PHE A 58 -13.32 21.79 13.16
N ARG A 59 -12.12 22.42 13.07
CA ARG A 59 -11.73 23.53 13.97
C ARG A 59 -12.57 24.79 13.75
N ASP A 60 -12.91 25.12 12.51
CA ASP A 60 -13.70 26.32 12.22
C ASP A 60 -15.16 26.21 12.68
N THR A 61 -15.71 24.98 12.74
CA THR A 61 -17.09 24.72 13.21
C THR A 61 -17.19 24.75 14.74
N GLU A 62 -16.19 24.25 15.47
CA GLU A 62 -16.15 24.26 16.94
C GLU A 62 -15.75 25.63 17.53
N MET A 63 -15.06 26.48 16.76
CA MET A 63 -14.69 27.85 17.18
C MET A 63 -15.77 28.91 16.88
N ASN A 64 -16.84 28.53 16.16
CA ASN A 64 -17.97 29.40 15.78
C ASN A 64 -19.31 28.98 16.44
N ASN A 65 -19.24 28.21 17.53
CA ASN A 65 -20.35 27.88 18.43
C ASN A 65 -19.96 28.17 19.88
#